data_AF-A0A1Z9E8W2-F1
#
_entry.id   AF-A0A1Z9E8W2-F1
#
_cell.length_a   1.000
_cell.length_b   1.000
_cell.length_c   1.000
_cell.angle_alpha   90.00
_cell.angle_beta   90.00
_cell.angle_gamma   90.00
#
_symmetry.space_group_name_H-M   'P 1'
#
loop_
_entity.id
_entity.type
_entity.pdbx_description
1 polymer ?
#
loop_
_entity_poly.entity_id
_entity_poly.type
_entity_poly.pdbx_seq_one_letter_code
_entity_poly.pdbx_strand_id
1 'polypeptide(L)'
;MTRTVSGSGASIFPVFNSIFGVREVYVTTGGSGYDPADPPRLRIENCGTPIRDAVLRPVIGGINGEITAVEVLDPGEGYDPMRLEIVDENATVPADGKIFLKDDGGIDFIQMTQFGDEYFSAEAEVRGGGGSGSELVPITGLVTGLSIEEFGRNYTEEDVNIIISGGGGQGATGVAGVNPFGKVTAITLTNPGEFFEDPPLIQIIGGGGSGASASAYIDLGAITTIDLLTGGDGYVNPPQVIFTRDTNLIKTARNRQSLNSVIYNLSGILTDVTTGAETIHVQSTAPYPGSGKFLLGREIVRYTGKTATTFDGCDRGTNFRFDQKVILDTLQNDPVTGDTLYNFQVTDKVRRVVENATNRVAIVYDWDETERALYLTFQVDELAFIDAGRSNEKSKIIAFFAGTSGSSGTGVAPHTLVELEGNDIVAFTTPLSVIQNRKFEDDDEEFVDADGVQQFGDGIPDLLNTGTDYENQVNLDGGIASSKYGIEEELGGTNTTLFQIGDQIYDGSPTQLVATVQSAGALGDGDAHISTAIITIEYITATLFNVPTTGGEEIVAGQTSGIAATTTARRLGPKTGQYYLDVKSIQSNDPTYKFAAGETLQGNTSGAQAKIIAVEYNNFLRNEGEY
;
A
#
# COMPACT_ATOMS: atom_id res chain seq x y z
N MET A 1 -13.11 60.94 -23.93
CA MET A 1 -11.70 61.20 -23.58
C MET A 1 -11.23 60.04 -22.73
N THR A 2 -10.19 59.33 -23.17
CA THR A 2 -9.51 58.31 -22.37
C THR A 2 -8.83 59.02 -21.19
N ARG A 3 -9.27 58.72 -19.97
CA ARG A 3 -8.62 59.20 -18.74
C ARG A 3 -7.29 58.44 -18.61
N THR A 4 -6.17 59.15 -18.60
CA THR A 4 -4.85 58.57 -18.33
C THR A 4 -4.69 58.50 -16.81
N VAL A 5 -4.62 57.28 -16.29
CA VAL A 5 -4.36 57.03 -14.87
C VAL A 5 -2.87 56.73 -14.70
N SER A 6 -2.24 57.21 -13.63
CA SER A 6 -0.83 56.96 -13.31
C SER A 6 -0.60 55.54 -12.80
N GLY A 7 0.54 54.96 -13.18
CA GLY A 7 1.00 53.64 -12.74
C GLY A 7 0.95 52.55 -13.83
N SER A 8 1.76 51.50 -13.67
CA SER A 8 1.80 50.36 -14.61
C SER A 8 2.33 49.09 -13.95
N GLY A 9 2.14 47.95 -14.62
CA GLY A 9 2.76 46.67 -14.24
C GLY A 9 2.10 45.94 -13.07
N ALA A 10 0.86 46.29 -12.70
CA ALA A 10 0.12 45.47 -11.73
C ALA A 10 -0.52 44.26 -12.42
N SER A 11 -0.46 43.11 -11.76
CA SER A 11 -1.14 41.88 -12.14
C SER A 11 -1.94 41.36 -10.96
N ILE A 12 -3.19 40.96 -11.24
CA ILE A 12 -4.16 40.52 -10.24
C ILE A 12 -4.84 39.23 -10.71
N PHE A 13 -5.23 38.38 -9.77
CA PHE A 13 -5.83 37.08 -10.02
C PHE A 13 -7.15 36.96 -9.24
N PRO A 14 -8.32 36.96 -9.90
CA PRO A 14 -9.62 36.82 -9.24
C PRO A 14 -9.96 35.37 -8.89
N VAL A 15 -10.66 35.18 -7.78
CA VAL A 15 -11.25 33.90 -7.36
C VAL A 15 -12.76 34.04 -7.38
N PHE A 16 -13.46 33.09 -7.99
CA PHE A 16 -14.91 33.12 -8.16
C PHE A 16 -15.63 32.26 -7.11
N ASN A 17 -16.89 32.60 -6.81
CA ASN A 17 -17.78 31.82 -5.95
C ASN A 17 -18.66 30.86 -6.78
N SER A 18 -19.55 30.12 -6.11
CA SER A 18 -20.43 29.12 -6.74
C SER A 18 -21.50 29.69 -7.70
N ILE A 19 -21.73 31.00 -7.69
CA ILE A 19 -22.60 31.70 -8.67
C ILE A 19 -21.78 32.46 -9.73
N PHE A 20 -20.49 32.17 -9.81
CA PHE A 20 -19.51 32.83 -10.65
C PHE A 20 -19.46 34.37 -10.50
N GLY A 21 -19.64 34.85 -9.28
CA GLY A 21 -19.26 36.21 -8.87
C GLY A 21 -17.85 36.23 -8.27
N VAL A 22 -17.19 37.38 -8.31
CA VAL A 22 -15.83 37.57 -7.76
C VAL A 22 -15.88 37.51 -6.24
N ARG A 23 -15.30 36.47 -5.64
CA ARG A 23 -15.20 36.31 -4.19
C ARG A 23 -14.06 37.12 -3.61
N GLU A 24 -12.89 37.03 -4.24
CA GLU A 24 -11.63 37.61 -3.78
C GLU A 24 -10.72 37.91 -4.97
N VAL A 25 -9.77 38.83 -4.82
CA VAL A 25 -8.78 39.15 -5.85
C VAL A 25 -7.39 39.21 -5.21
N TYR A 26 -6.50 38.32 -5.62
CA TYR A 26 -5.10 38.34 -5.20
C TYR A 26 -4.28 39.27 -6.06
N VAL A 27 -3.35 40.01 -5.46
CA VAL A 27 -2.37 40.80 -6.21
C VAL A 27 -1.12 39.94 -6.40
N THR A 28 -0.84 39.53 -7.63
CA THR A 28 0.35 38.74 -7.97
C THR A 28 1.56 39.63 -8.23
N THR A 29 1.35 40.87 -8.68
CA THR A 29 2.37 41.92 -8.77
C THR A 29 1.72 43.27 -8.53
N GLY A 30 2.19 44.02 -7.53
CA GLY A 30 1.57 45.30 -7.13
C GLY A 30 1.78 46.46 -8.10
N GLY A 31 2.67 46.30 -9.09
CA GLY A 31 3.09 47.36 -10.01
C GLY A 31 3.72 48.55 -9.27
N SER A 32 3.78 49.71 -9.93
CA SER A 32 4.25 50.95 -9.29
C SER A 32 3.68 52.20 -9.97
N GLY A 33 3.69 53.33 -9.25
CA GLY A 33 3.32 54.65 -9.76
C GLY A 33 1.82 54.97 -9.67
N TYR A 34 1.03 54.21 -8.92
CA TYR A 34 -0.40 54.47 -8.72
C TYR A 34 -0.63 55.59 -7.70
N ASP A 35 -1.57 56.49 -8.00
CA ASP A 35 -1.95 57.59 -7.10
C ASP A 35 -3.20 57.20 -6.28
N PRO A 36 -3.13 57.17 -4.94
CA PRO A 36 -4.30 56.94 -4.08
C PRO A 36 -5.44 57.93 -4.30
N ALA A 37 -5.16 59.16 -4.72
CA ALA A 37 -6.17 60.18 -5.01
C ALA A 37 -6.82 60.02 -6.40
N ASP A 38 -6.18 59.26 -7.30
CA ASP A 38 -6.68 58.96 -8.65
C ASP A 38 -6.53 57.46 -9.00
N PRO A 39 -7.25 56.55 -8.30
CA PRO A 39 -7.03 55.12 -8.46
C PRO A 39 -7.48 54.59 -9.84
N PRO A 40 -6.83 53.54 -10.36
CA PRO A 40 -7.22 52.89 -11.60
C PRO A 40 -8.53 52.11 -11.44
N ARG A 41 -9.30 52.02 -12.53
CA ARG A 41 -10.44 51.10 -12.59
C ARG A 41 -9.94 49.71 -12.92
N LEU A 42 -10.15 48.77 -12.01
CA LEU A 42 -9.87 47.36 -12.25
C LEU A 42 -11.03 46.73 -13.02
N ARG A 43 -10.70 45.85 -13.98
CA ARG A 43 -11.64 45.03 -14.73
C ARG A 43 -11.11 43.61 -14.75
N ILE A 44 -12.03 42.66 -14.78
CA ILE A 44 -11.71 41.25 -15.00
C ILE A 44 -11.94 41.00 -16.49
N GLU A 45 -10.90 40.52 -17.14
CA GLU A 45 -10.90 40.16 -18.57
C GLU A 45 -10.71 38.64 -18.70
N ASN A 46 -10.90 38.11 -19.91
CA ASN A 46 -10.74 36.68 -20.23
C ASN A 46 -11.60 35.72 -19.38
N CYS A 47 -12.76 36.17 -18.91
CA CYS A 47 -13.70 35.38 -18.10
C CYS A 47 -15.13 35.46 -18.67
N GLY A 48 -15.27 35.41 -20.00
CA GLY A 48 -16.56 35.57 -20.67
C GLY A 48 -17.17 36.97 -20.54
N THR A 49 -18.42 37.14 -20.99
CA THR A 49 -19.19 38.37 -20.78
C THR A 49 -20.08 38.20 -19.55
N PRO A 50 -19.79 38.89 -18.43
CA PRO A 50 -20.60 38.75 -17.22
C PRO A 50 -22.00 39.33 -17.43
N ILE A 51 -22.97 38.76 -16.74
CA ILE A 51 -24.34 39.31 -16.68
C ILE A 51 -24.30 40.67 -15.96
N ARG A 52 -23.42 40.78 -14.95
CA ARG A 52 -23.20 42.01 -14.19
C ARG A 52 -21.73 42.13 -13.79
N ASP A 53 -21.11 43.24 -14.18
CA ASP A 53 -19.71 43.54 -13.82
C ASP A 53 -19.51 43.65 -12.31
N ALA A 54 -18.41 43.09 -11.82
CA ALA A 54 -17.90 43.30 -10.47
C ALA A 54 -17.37 44.73 -10.30
N VAL A 55 -17.57 45.29 -9.11
CA VAL A 55 -17.03 46.59 -8.72
C VAL A 55 -15.86 46.35 -7.77
N LEU A 56 -14.65 46.62 -8.27
CA LEU A 56 -13.40 46.39 -7.56
C LEU A 56 -12.72 47.73 -7.21
N ARG A 57 -12.18 47.84 -6.00
CA ARG A 57 -11.43 49.01 -5.52
C ARG A 57 -10.00 48.60 -5.16
N PRO A 58 -8.97 49.16 -5.82
CA PRO A 58 -7.59 48.93 -5.42
C PRO A 58 -7.28 49.66 -4.10
N VAL A 59 -6.53 49.01 -3.22
CA VAL A 59 -5.88 49.62 -2.06
C VAL A 59 -4.43 49.92 -2.46
N ILE A 60 -4.07 51.19 -2.50
CA ILE A 60 -2.74 51.65 -2.93
C ILE A 60 -1.92 52.01 -1.69
N GLY A 61 -0.72 51.44 -1.58
CA GLY A 61 0.19 51.65 -0.46
C GLY A 61 1.67 51.55 -0.87
N GLY A 62 2.57 51.70 0.10
CA GLY A 62 4.03 51.64 -0.14
C GLY A 62 4.65 52.94 -0.64
N ILE A 63 5.99 53.00 -0.69
CA ILE A 63 6.74 54.22 -1.04
C ILE A 63 6.71 54.53 -2.55
N ASN A 64 6.37 53.54 -3.37
CA ASN A 64 6.33 53.64 -4.83
C ASN A 64 4.90 53.68 -5.42
N GLY A 65 3.86 53.74 -4.57
CA GLY A 65 2.46 53.71 -5.02
C GLY A 65 2.10 52.38 -5.68
N GLU A 66 2.08 51.30 -4.90
CA GLU A 66 1.85 49.92 -5.36
C GLU A 66 0.44 49.47 -4.93
N ILE A 67 -0.22 48.62 -5.72
CA ILE A 67 -1.49 48.01 -5.30
C ILE A 67 -1.15 46.90 -4.29
N THR A 68 -1.56 47.07 -3.03
CA THR A 68 -1.27 46.11 -1.95
C THR A 68 -2.41 45.12 -1.72
N ALA A 69 -3.64 45.52 -2.04
CA ALA A 69 -4.82 44.67 -1.97
C ALA A 69 -5.91 45.17 -2.93
N VAL A 70 -6.92 44.35 -3.19
CA VAL A 70 -8.10 44.73 -3.96
C VAL A 70 -9.35 44.38 -3.16
N GLU A 71 -10.17 45.37 -2.88
CA GLU A 71 -11.45 45.19 -2.21
C GLU A 71 -12.56 44.95 -3.23
N VAL A 72 -13.36 43.92 -2.99
CA VAL A 72 -14.55 43.63 -3.80
C VAL A 72 -15.74 44.37 -3.17
N LEU A 73 -16.23 45.41 -3.84
CA LEU A 73 -17.39 46.20 -3.38
C LEU A 73 -18.72 45.60 -3.88
N ASP A 74 -18.71 45.04 -5.08
CA ASP A 74 -19.78 44.22 -5.63
C ASP A 74 -19.14 43.03 -6.34
N PRO A 75 -19.48 41.77 -5.99
CA PRO A 75 -18.93 40.59 -6.63
C PRO A 75 -19.34 40.44 -8.11
N GLY A 76 -20.35 41.18 -8.59
CA GLY A 76 -20.91 40.95 -9.93
C GLY A 76 -21.63 39.60 -10.04
N GLU A 77 -21.90 39.14 -11.26
CA GLU A 77 -22.56 37.85 -11.53
C GLU A 77 -22.30 37.36 -12.96
N GLY A 78 -22.15 36.03 -13.10
CA GLY A 78 -22.13 35.36 -14.41
C GLY A 78 -20.81 35.45 -15.16
N TYR A 79 -19.69 35.61 -14.45
CA TYR A 79 -18.37 35.39 -15.07
C TYR A 79 -18.24 33.91 -15.48
N ASP A 80 -17.49 33.62 -16.53
CA ASP A 80 -17.20 32.24 -16.94
C ASP A 80 -15.69 32.08 -17.10
N PRO A 81 -14.96 31.84 -16.00
CA PRO A 81 -13.52 31.67 -16.04
C PRO A 81 -13.15 30.36 -16.75
N MET A 82 -12.03 30.40 -17.47
CA MET A 82 -11.48 29.22 -18.11
C MET A 82 -11.15 28.16 -17.06
N ARG A 83 -11.69 26.95 -17.22
CA ARG A 83 -11.50 25.79 -16.34
C ARG A 83 -11.52 24.49 -17.14
N LEU A 84 -10.88 23.48 -16.58
CA LEU A 84 -10.97 22.12 -17.07
C LEU A 84 -12.08 21.39 -16.32
N GLU A 85 -12.99 20.76 -17.04
CA GLU A 85 -14.04 19.93 -16.48
C GLU A 85 -13.80 18.49 -16.97
N ILE A 86 -13.60 17.56 -16.04
CA ILE A 86 -13.43 16.13 -16.32
C ILE A 86 -14.56 15.41 -15.61
N VAL A 87 -15.35 14.66 -16.36
CA VAL A 87 -16.55 13.98 -15.84
C VAL A 87 -16.46 12.49 -16.16
N ASP A 88 -16.61 11.67 -15.13
CA ASP A 88 -16.94 10.25 -15.21
C ASP A 88 -17.92 9.94 -14.06
N GLU A 89 -19.00 9.22 -14.38
CA GLU A 89 -20.08 8.93 -13.43
C GLU A 89 -19.68 7.90 -12.35
N ASN A 90 -18.57 7.18 -12.55
CA ASN A 90 -18.11 6.11 -11.67
C ASN A 90 -16.79 6.43 -10.94
N ALA A 91 -16.23 7.64 -11.09
CA ALA A 91 -14.96 7.99 -10.48
C ALA A 91 -15.08 8.15 -8.95
N THR A 92 -14.32 7.35 -8.20
CA THR A 92 -14.25 7.47 -6.72
C THR A 92 -13.36 8.65 -6.28
N VAL A 93 -12.37 9.05 -7.09
CA VAL A 93 -11.51 10.21 -6.84
C VAL A 93 -11.56 11.18 -8.03
N PRO A 94 -11.94 12.46 -7.84
CA PRO A 94 -12.01 13.42 -8.94
C PRO A 94 -10.61 13.77 -9.48
N ALA A 95 -10.47 13.93 -10.81
CA ALA A 95 -9.27 14.44 -11.47
C ALA A 95 -9.34 15.96 -11.63
N ASP A 96 -8.20 16.66 -11.52
CA ASP A 96 -8.14 18.12 -11.68
C ASP A 96 -6.85 18.55 -12.38
N GLY A 97 -6.89 19.68 -13.10
CA GLY A 97 -5.78 20.18 -13.90
C GLY A 97 -5.85 21.67 -14.22
N LYS A 98 -4.67 22.27 -14.42
CA LYS A 98 -4.49 23.66 -14.84
C LYS A 98 -4.24 23.77 -16.35
N ILE A 99 -4.83 24.79 -16.97
CA ILE A 99 -4.70 25.07 -18.40
C ILE A 99 -3.69 26.20 -18.60
N PHE A 100 -2.70 25.98 -19.47
CA PHE A 100 -1.73 27.00 -19.88
C PHE A 100 -2.00 27.39 -21.33
N LEU A 101 -2.05 28.70 -21.60
CA LEU A 101 -2.29 29.26 -22.93
C LEU A 101 -0.99 29.78 -23.55
N LYS A 102 -0.92 29.73 -24.88
CA LYS A 102 0.09 30.43 -25.68
C LYS A 102 -0.23 31.91 -25.77
N ASP A 103 0.74 32.70 -26.22
CA ASP A 103 0.58 34.13 -26.47
C ASP A 103 -0.49 34.46 -27.54
N ASP A 104 -0.87 33.49 -28.38
CA ASP A 104 -1.91 33.61 -29.40
C ASP A 104 -3.33 33.23 -28.90
N GLY A 105 -3.47 32.82 -27.64
CA GLY A 105 -4.73 32.43 -27.01
C GLY A 105 -5.13 30.97 -27.22
N GLY A 106 -4.34 30.17 -27.94
CA GLY A 106 -4.52 28.71 -28.01
C GLY A 106 -4.05 28.00 -26.74
N ILE A 107 -4.55 26.79 -26.47
CA ILE A 107 -4.05 25.95 -25.38
C ILE A 107 -2.61 25.49 -25.74
N ASP A 108 -1.65 25.73 -24.84
CA ASP A 108 -0.28 25.25 -24.96
C ASP A 108 -0.17 23.82 -24.42
N PHE A 109 -0.49 23.66 -23.13
CA PHE A 109 -0.55 22.36 -22.47
C PHE A 109 -1.49 22.41 -21.26
N ILE A 110 -1.92 21.22 -20.82
CA ILE A 110 -2.68 21.02 -19.59
C ILE A 110 -1.77 20.30 -18.59
N GLN A 111 -1.64 20.86 -17.39
CA GLN A 111 -0.91 20.24 -16.30
C GLN A 111 -1.90 19.67 -15.29
N MET A 112 -1.93 18.35 -15.14
CA MET A 112 -2.72 17.70 -14.10
C MET A 112 -2.19 18.08 -12.72
N THR A 113 -3.08 18.55 -11.85
CA THR A 113 -2.79 18.89 -10.45
C THR A 113 -3.27 17.82 -9.48
N GLN A 114 -4.26 17.03 -9.88
CA GLN A 114 -4.73 15.86 -9.16
C GLN A 114 -5.07 14.75 -10.15
N PHE A 115 -4.51 13.56 -9.93
CA PHE A 115 -4.85 12.38 -10.72
C PHE A 115 -6.10 11.73 -10.12
N GLY A 116 -7.04 11.34 -10.97
CA GLY A 116 -8.25 10.63 -10.58
C GLY A 116 -8.10 9.11 -10.71
N ASP A 117 -8.99 8.36 -10.07
CA ASP A 117 -9.04 6.90 -10.08
C ASP A 117 -10.39 6.41 -10.63
N GLU A 118 -10.42 5.20 -11.20
CA GLU A 118 -11.62 4.54 -11.77
C GLU A 118 -12.29 5.26 -12.96
N TYR A 119 -11.52 5.97 -13.78
CA TYR A 119 -12.01 6.56 -15.04
C TYR A 119 -11.99 5.50 -16.14
N PHE A 120 -13.15 4.99 -16.54
CA PHE A 120 -13.30 3.96 -17.60
C PHE A 120 -13.81 4.56 -18.91
N SER A 121 -14.62 5.62 -18.82
CA SER A 121 -15.12 6.39 -19.96
C SER A 121 -15.23 7.86 -19.53
N ALA A 122 -14.09 8.55 -19.57
CA ALA A 122 -14.03 9.94 -19.18
C ALA A 122 -14.44 10.86 -20.34
N GLU A 123 -15.15 11.94 -20.03
CA GLU A 123 -15.28 13.10 -20.92
C GLU A 123 -14.48 14.26 -20.31
N ALA A 124 -13.70 14.96 -21.13
CA ALA A 124 -12.97 16.15 -20.71
C ALA A 124 -13.37 17.33 -21.60
N GLU A 125 -13.67 18.48 -21.00
CA GLU A 125 -14.04 19.69 -21.71
C GLU A 125 -13.35 20.90 -21.08
N VAL A 126 -12.83 21.82 -21.91
CA VAL A 126 -12.43 23.14 -21.44
C VAL A 126 -13.63 24.06 -21.52
N ARG A 127 -14.04 24.61 -20.37
CA ARG A 127 -15.16 25.54 -20.28
C ARG A 127 -14.70 26.93 -19.86
N GLY A 128 -15.43 27.95 -20.31
CA GLY A 128 -15.16 29.34 -19.97
C GLY A 128 -14.01 29.99 -20.74
N GLY A 129 -13.69 31.24 -20.40
CA GLY A 129 -12.62 32.02 -21.04
C GLY A 129 -13.00 32.69 -22.37
N GLY A 130 -14.21 32.46 -22.89
CA GLY A 130 -14.70 33.07 -24.14
C GLY A 130 -14.17 32.42 -25.43
N GLY A 131 -13.44 31.30 -25.33
CA GLY A 131 -13.01 30.49 -26.46
C GLY A 131 -14.05 29.42 -26.86
N SER A 132 -13.96 28.91 -28.09
CA SER A 132 -14.77 27.78 -28.59
C SER A 132 -13.91 26.86 -29.48
N GLY A 133 -14.13 25.54 -29.43
CA GLY A 133 -13.54 24.59 -30.39
C GLY A 133 -12.37 23.76 -29.90
N SER A 134 -12.12 23.68 -28.58
CA SER A 134 -11.17 22.72 -28.00
C SER A 134 -11.88 21.41 -27.70
N GLU A 135 -11.47 20.33 -28.38
CA GLU A 135 -11.90 18.96 -28.10
C GLU A 135 -10.78 18.25 -27.34
N LEU A 136 -11.09 17.74 -26.14
CA LEU A 136 -10.16 16.96 -25.34
C LEU A 136 -10.59 15.49 -25.37
N VAL A 137 -9.66 14.60 -25.69
CA VAL A 137 -9.89 13.15 -25.57
C VAL A 137 -9.06 12.64 -24.40
N PRO A 138 -9.69 12.28 -23.26
CA PRO A 138 -8.96 11.70 -22.14
C PRO A 138 -8.54 10.27 -22.49
N ILE A 139 -7.27 9.95 -22.26
CA ILE A 139 -6.77 8.58 -22.40
C ILE A 139 -6.97 7.91 -21.03
N THR A 140 -7.87 6.94 -20.95
CA THR A 140 -8.08 6.15 -19.73
C THR A 140 -7.22 4.88 -19.76
N GLY A 141 -6.62 4.53 -18.63
CA GLY A 141 -5.63 3.45 -18.50
C GLY A 141 -4.17 3.94 -18.68
N LEU A 142 -3.61 4.58 -17.65
CA LEU A 142 -2.21 5.08 -17.56
C LEU A 142 -1.72 5.94 -18.75
N VAL A 143 -1.87 7.27 -18.62
CA VAL A 143 -1.43 8.24 -19.64
C VAL A 143 0.09 8.42 -19.67
N THR A 144 0.71 8.19 -20.83
CA THR A 144 2.10 8.62 -21.10
C THR A 144 2.29 9.40 -22.42
N GLY A 145 1.22 9.70 -23.18
CA GLY A 145 1.29 10.59 -24.35
C GLY A 145 0.03 10.55 -25.22
N LEU A 146 -0.13 11.57 -26.09
CA LEU A 146 -1.20 11.75 -27.08
C LEU A 146 -0.60 11.77 -28.50
N SER A 147 -1.20 11.06 -29.45
CA SER A 147 -0.87 11.12 -30.90
C SER A 147 -2.05 11.67 -31.70
N ILE A 148 -1.77 12.49 -32.72
CA ILE A 148 -2.77 13.03 -33.65
C ILE A 148 -2.87 12.09 -34.86
N GLU A 149 -4.04 11.51 -35.11
CA GLU A 149 -4.27 10.56 -36.22
C GLU A 149 -4.84 11.19 -37.49
N GLU A 150 -5.45 12.38 -37.46
CA GLU A 150 -5.96 13.03 -38.66
C GLU A 150 -5.36 14.42 -38.90
N PHE A 151 -4.62 14.52 -40.00
CA PHE A 151 -4.15 15.79 -40.53
C PHE A 151 -5.28 16.41 -41.38
N GLY A 152 -5.70 17.62 -41.03
CA GLY A 152 -6.56 18.42 -41.91
C GLY A 152 -5.95 18.59 -43.32
N ARG A 153 -6.81 18.90 -44.30
CA ARG A 153 -6.40 19.05 -45.71
C ARG A 153 -5.69 20.39 -45.97
N ASN A 154 -4.70 20.37 -46.87
CA ASN A 154 -3.89 21.49 -47.41
C ASN A 154 -2.50 21.75 -46.81
N TYR A 155 -1.80 20.73 -46.30
CA TYR A 155 -0.35 20.84 -46.08
C TYR A 155 0.41 20.28 -47.28
N THR A 156 1.37 21.04 -47.81
CA THR A 156 2.27 20.57 -48.88
C THR A 156 3.44 19.79 -48.29
N GLU A 157 4.06 18.95 -49.11
CA GLU A 157 5.13 17.99 -48.75
C GLU A 157 6.39 18.64 -48.09
N GLU A 158 6.45 19.97 -48.02
CA GLU A 158 7.51 20.75 -47.37
C GLU A 158 7.19 21.18 -45.91
N ASP A 159 5.98 20.96 -45.39
CA ASP A 159 5.57 21.42 -44.04
C ASP A 159 5.70 20.36 -42.92
N VAL A 160 6.25 19.18 -43.22
CA VAL A 160 6.50 18.15 -42.19
C VAL A 160 7.97 18.17 -41.79
N ASN A 161 8.28 18.90 -40.71
CA ASN A 161 9.54 18.74 -40.00
C ASN A 161 9.24 18.08 -38.65
N ILE A 162 9.14 16.75 -38.64
CA ILE A 162 9.14 15.96 -37.40
C ILE A 162 10.59 15.84 -36.94
N ILE A 163 10.99 16.75 -36.04
CA ILE A 163 12.25 16.63 -35.31
C ILE A 163 11.98 15.74 -34.09
N ILE A 164 12.34 14.46 -34.18
CA ILE A 164 12.49 13.61 -32.99
C ILE A 164 13.94 13.75 -32.53
N SER A 165 14.16 14.49 -31.46
CA SER A 165 15.43 14.51 -30.75
C SER A 165 15.48 13.31 -29.79
N GLY A 166 16.41 12.38 -30.00
CA GLY A 166 16.65 11.30 -29.03
C GLY A 166 17.55 10.16 -29.53
N GLY A 167 18.86 10.30 -29.32
CA GLY A 167 19.86 9.24 -29.55
C GLY A 167 21.32 9.72 -29.52
N GLY A 168 21.61 10.83 -28.82
CA GLY A 168 22.83 11.61 -29.01
C GLY A 168 22.85 12.38 -30.34
N GLY A 169 22.23 11.82 -31.38
CA GLY A 169 22.15 12.35 -32.74
C GLY A 169 20.81 12.90 -33.18
N GLN A 170 20.82 13.60 -34.32
CA GLN A 170 19.65 14.25 -34.93
C GLN A 170 19.69 14.14 -36.46
N GLY A 171 18.51 14.24 -37.10
CA GLY A 171 18.39 14.48 -38.54
C GLY A 171 18.40 13.26 -39.47
N ALA A 172 18.34 12.03 -38.96
CA ALA A 172 18.24 10.85 -39.82
C ALA A 172 16.83 10.70 -40.42
N THR A 173 16.75 10.45 -41.73
CA THR A 173 15.48 10.22 -42.45
C THR A 173 15.65 9.10 -43.50
N GLY A 174 14.61 8.29 -43.72
CA GLY A 174 14.65 7.19 -44.68
C GLY A 174 13.28 6.88 -45.28
N VAL A 175 13.29 6.18 -46.41
CA VAL A 175 12.07 5.77 -47.14
C VAL A 175 12.07 4.26 -47.38
N ALA A 176 10.91 3.62 -47.27
CA ALA A 176 10.74 2.19 -47.52
C ALA A 176 10.14 1.94 -48.90
N GLY A 177 10.72 1.00 -49.65
CA GLY A 177 10.16 0.50 -50.91
C GLY A 177 9.24 -0.69 -50.69
N VAL A 178 8.08 -0.71 -51.36
CA VAL A 178 7.11 -1.82 -51.30
C VAL A 178 6.94 -2.44 -52.69
N ASN A 179 6.89 -3.77 -52.77
CA ASN A 179 6.65 -4.48 -54.03
C ASN A 179 5.15 -4.64 -54.34
N PRO A 180 4.77 -5.03 -55.57
CA PRO A 180 3.37 -5.24 -55.94
C PRO A 180 2.63 -6.34 -55.16
N PHE A 181 3.36 -7.15 -54.37
CA PHE A 181 2.81 -8.20 -53.51
C PHE A 181 2.63 -7.75 -52.06
N GLY A 182 2.90 -6.47 -51.77
CA GLY A 182 2.69 -5.86 -50.46
C GLY A 182 3.74 -6.20 -49.41
N LYS A 183 4.98 -6.46 -49.81
CA LYS A 183 6.13 -6.61 -48.90
C LYS A 183 7.09 -5.44 -49.02
N VAL A 184 7.65 -4.98 -47.90
CA VAL A 184 8.79 -4.05 -47.89
C VAL A 184 10.00 -4.79 -48.46
N THR A 185 10.67 -4.19 -49.45
CA THR A 185 11.83 -4.81 -50.14
C THR A 185 13.16 -4.20 -49.74
N ALA A 186 13.18 -2.92 -49.42
CA ALA A 186 14.38 -2.20 -48.99
C ALA A 186 14.00 -0.94 -48.23
N ILE A 187 14.90 -0.49 -47.35
CA ILE A 187 14.85 0.83 -46.72
C ILE A 187 16.04 1.63 -47.23
N THR A 188 15.77 2.76 -47.85
CA THR A 188 16.80 3.66 -48.37
C THR A 188 16.95 4.85 -47.45
N LEU A 189 18.17 5.04 -46.95
CA LEU A 189 18.53 6.19 -46.14
C LEU A 189 18.59 7.45 -47.02
N THR A 190 17.83 8.47 -46.65
CA THR A 190 17.76 9.75 -47.37
C THR A 190 18.64 10.81 -46.70
N ASN A 191 18.76 10.76 -45.37
CA ASN A 191 19.72 11.53 -44.60
C ASN A 191 20.30 10.63 -43.50
N PRO A 192 21.64 10.46 -43.41
CA PRO A 192 22.27 9.61 -42.41
C PRO A 192 22.25 10.19 -40.99
N GLY A 193 21.94 11.49 -40.84
CA GLY A 193 22.00 12.23 -39.59
C GLY A 193 23.41 12.29 -38.99
N GLU A 194 23.54 12.96 -37.84
CA GLU A 194 24.82 13.19 -37.17
C GLU A 194 24.69 12.98 -35.64
N PHE A 195 25.82 12.70 -34.98
CA PHE A 195 25.99 12.51 -33.52
C PHE A 195 25.33 11.27 -32.89
N PHE A 196 25.04 10.21 -33.66
CA PHE A 196 24.57 8.94 -33.09
C PHE A 196 25.68 8.24 -32.30
N GLU A 197 25.50 8.08 -30.99
CA GLU A 197 26.42 7.34 -30.12
C GLU A 197 26.16 5.82 -30.15
N ASP A 198 24.89 5.43 -30.32
CA ASP A 198 24.43 4.04 -30.46
C ASP A 198 23.51 3.90 -31.69
N PRO A 199 23.43 2.71 -32.33
CA PRO A 199 22.50 2.49 -33.44
C PRO A 199 21.04 2.71 -33.02
N PRO A 200 20.25 3.50 -33.80
CA PRO A 200 18.85 3.73 -33.47
C PRO A 200 17.99 2.49 -33.78
N LEU A 201 16.88 2.37 -33.06
CA LEU A 201 15.79 1.44 -33.34
C LEU A 201 14.97 1.97 -34.53
N ILE A 202 14.67 1.10 -35.49
CA ILE A 202 13.90 1.46 -36.68
C ILE A 202 12.47 0.96 -36.52
N GLN A 203 11.50 1.89 -36.53
CA GLN A 203 10.08 1.59 -36.59
C GLN A 203 9.56 1.85 -38.01
N ILE A 204 8.79 0.89 -38.53
CA ILE A 204 8.15 0.98 -39.83
C ILE A 204 6.65 1.08 -39.58
N ILE A 205 6.07 2.26 -39.79
CA ILE A 205 4.67 2.54 -39.47
C ILE A 205 3.89 3.04 -40.69
N GLY A 206 2.58 2.82 -40.71
CA GLY A 206 1.72 3.17 -41.83
C GLY A 206 1.80 2.16 -43.00
N GLY A 207 1.33 2.56 -44.18
CA GLY A 207 1.37 1.72 -45.39
C GLY A 207 0.35 0.57 -45.45
N GLY A 208 -0.38 0.29 -44.36
CA GLY A 208 -1.48 -0.70 -44.31
C GLY A 208 -1.06 -2.15 -44.03
N GLY A 209 0.24 -2.43 -43.88
CA GLY A 209 0.80 -3.76 -43.59
C GLY A 209 1.42 -3.86 -42.19
N SER A 210 1.91 -5.05 -41.82
CA SER A 210 2.58 -5.29 -40.54
C SER A 210 3.74 -6.29 -40.65
N GLY A 211 4.56 -6.40 -39.59
CA GLY A 211 5.62 -7.40 -39.49
C GLY A 211 6.93 -7.10 -40.23
N ALA A 212 7.13 -5.86 -40.70
CA ALA A 212 8.42 -5.45 -41.23
C ALA A 212 9.35 -5.01 -40.08
N SER A 213 10.62 -5.39 -40.15
CA SER A 213 11.63 -5.05 -39.14
C SER A 213 12.98 -4.78 -39.80
N ALA A 214 13.77 -3.88 -39.23
CA ALA A 214 15.05 -3.44 -39.77
C ALA A 214 16.03 -3.05 -38.65
N SER A 215 17.33 -3.07 -38.95
CA SER A 215 18.41 -2.66 -38.06
C SER A 215 19.29 -1.60 -38.74
N ALA A 216 19.69 -0.57 -37.99
CA ALA A 216 20.67 0.43 -38.43
C ALA A 216 22.09 0.04 -38.00
N TYR A 217 23.09 0.47 -38.76
CA TYR A 217 24.50 0.48 -38.35
C TYR A 217 25.04 1.90 -38.37
N ILE A 218 25.89 2.22 -37.41
CA ILE A 218 26.52 3.54 -37.28
C ILE A 218 28.04 3.44 -37.45
N ASP A 219 28.63 4.50 -38.01
CA ASP A 219 30.08 4.72 -38.00
C ASP A 219 30.36 6.22 -37.81
N LEU A 220 31.32 6.55 -36.96
CA LEU A 220 31.75 7.92 -36.64
C LEU A 220 30.60 8.92 -36.37
N GLY A 221 29.49 8.46 -35.79
CA GLY A 221 28.34 9.31 -35.44
C GLY A 221 27.24 9.44 -36.49
N ALA A 222 27.32 8.73 -37.62
CA ALA A 222 26.30 8.75 -38.67
C ALA A 222 25.81 7.33 -39.02
N ILE A 223 24.56 7.21 -39.46
CA ILE A 223 24.03 5.91 -39.94
C ILE A 223 24.64 5.61 -41.30
N THR A 224 25.30 4.45 -41.44
CA THR A 224 25.98 4.05 -42.68
C THR A 224 25.12 3.12 -43.53
N THR A 225 24.42 2.17 -42.90
CA THR A 225 23.57 1.19 -43.57
C THR A 225 22.34 0.84 -42.75
N ILE A 226 21.27 0.44 -43.44
CA ILE A 226 20.04 -0.12 -42.85
C ILE A 226 19.80 -1.48 -43.47
N ASP A 227 19.78 -2.52 -42.64
CA ASP A 227 19.46 -3.87 -43.06
C ASP A 227 17.99 -4.17 -42.74
N LEU A 228 17.23 -4.56 -43.75
CA LEU A 228 15.87 -5.06 -43.58
C LEU A 228 15.94 -6.53 -43.10
N LEU A 229 15.45 -6.78 -41.90
CA LEU A 229 15.45 -8.11 -41.28
C LEU A 229 14.23 -8.94 -41.75
N THR A 230 13.04 -8.32 -41.76
CA THR A 230 11.82 -8.90 -42.32
C THR A 230 11.06 -7.86 -43.12
N GLY A 231 10.55 -8.23 -44.30
CA GLY A 231 9.78 -7.31 -45.17
C GLY A 231 8.30 -7.15 -44.79
N GLY A 232 7.82 -7.93 -43.82
CA GLY A 232 6.41 -8.00 -43.44
C GLY A 232 5.48 -8.38 -44.61
N ASP A 233 4.17 -8.20 -44.40
CA ASP A 233 3.12 -8.49 -45.39
C ASP A 233 1.97 -7.47 -45.31
N GLY A 234 1.27 -7.26 -46.42
CA GLY A 234 0.04 -6.46 -46.48
C GLY A 234 0.21 -4.96 -46.74
N TYR A 235 1.42 -4.48 -47.07
CA TYR A 235 1.65 -3.05 -47.35
C TYR A 235 1.03 -2.66 -48.70
N VAL A 236 0.06 -1.76 -48.69
CA VAL A 236 -0.63 -1.25 -49.88
C VAL A 236 -0.04 0.09 -50.35
N ASN A 237 0.55 0.85 -49.41
CA ASN A 237 1.32 2.06 -49.68
C ASN A 237 2.71 1.94 -49.05
N PRO A 238 3.72 2.70 -49.52
CA PRO A 238 5.03 2.79 -48.86
C PRO A 238 4.88 3.22 -47.38
N PRO A 239 5.40 2.45 -46.41
CA PRO A 239 5.36 2.83 -45.00
C PRO A 239 6.40 3.91 -44.69
N GLN A 240 6.18 4.63 -43.59
CA GLN A 240 7.14 5.60 -43.05
C GLN A 240 8.19 4.87 -42.20
N VAL A 241 9.44 5.31 -42.31
CA VAL A 241 10.58 4.79 -41.55
C VAL A 241 10.97 5.82 -40.49
N ILE A 242 10.86 5.44 -39.22
CA ILE A 242 11.13 6.29 -38.07
C ILE A 242 12.30 5.73 -37.29
N PHE A 243 13.24 6.59 -36.93
CA PHE A 243 14.38 6.26 -36.09
C PHE A 243 14.08 6.69 -34.66
N THR A 244 14.04 5.73 -33.74
CA THR A 244 13.83 5.95 -32.30
C THR A 244 14.99 5.32 -31.53
N ARG A 245 15.05 5.52 -30.21
CA ARG A 245 15.95 4.75 -29.34
C ARG A 245 15.17 3.63 -28.67
N ASP A 246 15.88 2.60 -28.20
CA ASP A 246 15.29 1.69 -27.23
C ASP A 246 14.92 2.51 -25.98
N THR A 247 13.62 2.66 -25.72
CA THR A 247 13.13 3.18 -24.46
C THR A 247 13.05 2.04 -23.46
N ASN A 248 14.16 1.37 -23.22
CA ASN A 248 14.35 0.67 -21.96
C ASN A 248 14.56 1.76 -20.90
N LEU A 249 13.46 2.41 -20.52
CA LEU A 249 13.36 3.21 -19.31
C LEU A 249 13.43 2.25 -18.12
N ILE A 250 14.56 1.54 -17.98
CA ILE A 250 15.03 1.29 -16.64
C ILE A 250 15.39 2.68 -16.15
N LYS A 251 14.44 3.33 -15.47
CA LYS A 251 14.81 4.28 -14.43
C LYS A 251 15.77 3.48 -13.56
N THR A 252 17.07 3.65 -13.75
CA THR A 252 17.90 3.79 -12.58
C THR A 252 17.34 5.04 -11.95
N ALA A 253 16.36 4.84 -11.06
CA ALA A 253 16.02 5.83 -10.09
C ALA A 253 17.36 6.11 -9.42
N ARG A 254 18.05 7.17 -9.86
CA ARG A 254 18.86 7.93 -8.95
C ARG A 254 17.82 8.45 -7.99
N ASN A 255 17.51 7.63 -6.99
CA ASN A 255 17.16 8.10 -5.69
C ASN A 255 18.26 9.11 -5.36
N ARG A 256 18.04 10.37 -5.74
CA ARG A 256 18.35 11.44 -4.81
C ARG A 256 17.40 11.16 -3.64
N GLN A 257 17.78 10.19 -2.82
CA GLN A 257 17.50 10.27 -1.41
C GLN A 257 18.14 11.59 -1.00
N SER A 258 17.36 12.67 -1.11
CA SER A 258 17.37 13.63 -0.02
C SER A 258 17.32 12.75 1.21
N LEU A 259 18.36 12.81 2.06
CA LEU A 259 18.31 12.13 3.35
C LEU A 259 17.10 12.72 4.08
N ASN A 260 15.94 12.09 3.88
CA ASN A 260 14.78 12.35 4.70
C ASN A 260 15.09 11.61 5.99
N SER A 261 15.90 12.25 6.83
CA SER A 261 16.28 11.68 8.10
C SER A 261 15.01 11.63 8.95
N VAL A 262 14.43 10.46 9.07
CA VAL A 262 13.32 10.22 9.99
C VAL A 262 13.91 10.18 11.39
N ILE A 263 13.42 11.06 12.27
CA ILE A 263 13.81 11.06 13.68
C ILE A 263 12.97 10.01 14.39
N TYR A 264 13.65 8.98 14.93
CA TYR A 264 13.02 7.98 15.77
C TYR A 264 13.13 8.37 17.25
N ASN A 265 12.00 8.31 17.94
CA ASN A 265 11.91 8.40 19.39
C ASN A 265 12.02 6.99 19.97
N LEU A 266 12.79 6.86 21.06
CA LEU A 266 13.04 5.60 21.75
C LEU A 266 12.50 5.66 23.18
N SER A 267 11.93 4.55 23.66
CA SER A 267 11.61 4.37 25.08
C SER A 267 11.87 2.93 25.49
N GLY A 268 12.53 2.72 26.64
CA GLY A 268 12.79 1.38 27.17
C GLY A 268 11.55 0.75 27.81
N ILE A 269 11.33 -0.56 27.63
CA ILE A 269 10.34 -1.33 28.39
C ILE A 269 10.79 -1.52 29.84
N LEU A 270 9.85 -1.48 30.78
CA LEU A 270 10.12 -1.52 32.23
C LEU A 270 9.87 -2.90 32.85
N THR A 271 9.10 -3.76 32.17
CA THR A 271 8.76 -5.12 32.60
C THR A 271 8.76 -6.05 31.39
N ASP A 272 8.87 -7.35 31.63
CA ASP A 272 8.74 -8.35 30.56
C ASP A 272 7.36 -8.24 29.90
N VAL A 273 7.33 -8.40 28.58
CA VAL A 273 6.11 -8.30 27.76
C VAL A 273 5.79 -9.70 27.26
N THR A 274 4.63 -10.23 27.64
CA THR A 274 4.12 -11.53 27.17
C THR A 274 3.50 -11.42 25.79
N THR A 275 3.37 -12.53 25.06
CA THR A 275 2.85 -12.58 23.68
C THR A 275 1.48 -11.91 23.52
N GLY A 276 0.58 -12.08 24.50
CA GLY A 276 -0.74 -11.45 24.56
C GLY A 276 -0.85 -10.21 25.45
N ALA A 277 0.24 -9.47 25.70
CA ALA A 277 0.21 -8.30 26.56
C ALA A 277 -0.56 -7.13 25.91
N GLU A 278 -1.72 -6.78 26.48
CA GLU A 278 -2.52 -5.61 26.08
C GLU A 278 -2.03 -4.28 26.70
N THR A 279 -1.07 -4.36 27.63
CA THR A 279 -0.48 -3.20 28.30
C THR A 279 1.03 -3.33 28.34
N ILE A 280 1.74 -2.28 27.91
CA ILE A 280 3.21 -2.26 27.88
C ILE A 280 3.71 -1.08 28.71
N HIS A 281 4.46 -1.40 29.78
CA HIS A 281 5.06 -0.41 30.67
C HIS A 281 6.39 0.09 30.13
N VAL A 282 6.55 1.42 30.03
CA VAL A 282 7.67 2.06 29.35
C VAL A 282 8.20 3.26 30.12
N GLN A 283 9.45 3.65 29.87
CA GLN A 283 10.06 4.80 30.54
C GLN A 283 9.29 6.11 30.33
N SER A 284 8.85 6.40 29.10
CA SER A 284 8.08 7.59 28.77
C SER A 284 7.34 7.41 27.45
N THR A 285 6.06 7.74 27.44
CA THR A 285 5.25 7.80 26.21
C THR A 285 5.13 9.22 25.66
N ALA A 286 5.77 10.21 26.30
CA ALA A 286 5.65 11.63 25.94
C ALA A 286 5.86 11.94 24.44
N PRO A 287 6.84 11.33 23.74
CA PRO A 287 7.07 11.63 22.32
C PRO A 287 6.14 10.87 21.36
N TYR A 288 5.24 10.03 21.86
CA TYR A 288 4.31 9.23 21.06
C TYR A 288 2.91 9.87 21.01
N PRO A 289 2.16 9.75 19.90
CA PRO A 289 0.77 10.23 19.81
C PRO A 289 -0.18 9.47 20.75
N GLY A 290 -1.40 9.98 20.96
CA GLY A 290 -2.38 9.41 21.90
C GLY A 290 -2.81 7.97 21.57
N SER A 291 -2.80 7.63 20.29
CA SER A 291 -2.91 6.28 19.73
C SER A 291 -1.96 6.20 18.54
N GLY A 292 -1.55 5.00 18.15
CA GLY A 292 -0.60 4.84 17.05
C GLY A 292 0.01 3.45 16.99
N LYS A 293 1.20 3.37 16.42
CA LYS A 293 2.01 2.14 16.33
C LYS A 293 3.46 2.41 16.70
N PHE A 294 4.13 1.40 17.23
CA PHE A 294 5.56 1.39 17.47
C PHE A 294 6.14 0.03 17.12
N LEU A 295 7.43 -0.02 16.85
CA LEU A 295 8.17 -1.27 16.70
C LEU A 295 8.85 -1.63 18.02
N LEU A 296 8.69 -2.87 18.46
CA LEU A 296 9.39 -3.47 19.58
C LEU A 296 10.10 -4.74 19.09
N GLY A 297 11.43 -4.76 19.15
CA GLY A 297 12.19 -5.83 18.51
C GLY A 297 11.91 -5.91 17.01
N ARG A 298 11.23 -6.97 16.57
CA ARG A 298 10.83 -7.24 15.18
C ARG A 298 9.33 -7.06 14.92
N GLU A 299 8.55 -6.73 15.95
CA GLU A 299 7.10 -6.69 15.87
C GLU A 299 6.57 -5.25 15.89
N ILE A 300 5.62 -4.96 15.01
CA ILE A 300 4.79 -3.77 15.07
C ILE A 300 3.65 -4.01 16.08
N VAL A 301 3.54 -3.12 17.07
CA VAL A 301 2.46 -3.11 18.05
C VAL A 301 1.62 -1.85 17.85
N ARG A 302 0.31 -2.02 17.72
CA ARG A 302 -0.65 -0.91 17.64
C ARG A 302 -1.24 -0.66 19.03
N TYR A 303 -1.44 0.59 19.41
CA TYR A 303 -2.03 0.93 20.72
C TYR A 303 -3.15 1.96 20.55
N THR A 304 -4.17 1.84 21.39
CA THR A 304 -5.37 2.69 21.33
C THR A 304 -5.36 3.81 22.38
N GLY A 305 -4.54 3.67 23.43
CA GLY A 305 -4.36 4.68 24.46
C GLY A 305 -2.97 4.68 25.07
N LYS A 306 -2.68 5.73 25.84
CA LYS A 306 -1.46 5.82 26.63
C LYS A 306 -1.64 6.63 27.91
N THR A 307 -0.91 6.26 28.97
CA THR A 307 -0.59 7.14 30.09
C THR A 307 0.82 7.71 29.92
N ALA A 308 1.39 8.39 30.93
CA ALA A 308 2.76 8.88 30.88
C ALA A 308 3.82 7.76 30.75
N THR A 309 3.49 6.54 31.18
CA THR A 309 4.43 5.39 31.27
C THR A 309 3.82 4.07 30.82
N THR A 310 2.65 4.08 30.18
CA THR A 310 2.00 2.88 29.65
C THR A 310 1.43 3.13 28.27
N PHE A 311 1.53 2.13 27.41
CA PHE A 311 0.65 1.98 26.26
C PHE A 311 -0.44 0.98 26.63
N ASP A 312 -1.69 1.30 26.32
CA ASP A 312 -2.88 0.56 26.71
C ASP A 312 -3.69 0.18 25.46
N GLY A 313 -4.40 -0.95 25.54
CA GLY A 313 -5.11 -1.54 24.41
C GLY A 313 -4.16 -1.84 23.27
N CYS A 314 -3.02 -2.46 23.61
CA CYS A 314 -2.02 -2.91 22.66
C CYS A 314 -2.55 -4.12 21.89
N ASP A 315 -2.66 -3.97 20.58
CA ASP A 315 -2.88 -5.03 19.61
C ASP A 315 -1.52 -5.46 19.04
N ARG A 316 -1.26 -6.76 19.10
CA ARG A 316 0.05 -7.39 18.87
C ARG A 316 -0.02 -8.30 17.63
N GLY A 317 1.12 -8.78 17.15
CA GLY A 317 1.18 -9.57 15.90
C GLY A 317 0.74 -8.76 14.67
N THR A 318 0.80 -7.42 14.72
CA THR A 318 0.23 -6.59 13.64
C THR A 318 1.12 -6.47 12.41
N ASN A 319 2.19 -7.26 12.33
CA ASN A 319 3.04 -7.36 11.14
C ASN A 319 2.19 -7.78 9.93
N PHE A 320 1.31 -8.77 10.12
CA PHE A 320 0.28 -9.18 9.15
C PHE A 320 -0.96 -9.68 9.89
N ARG A 321 -2.15 -9.51 9.29
CA ARG A 321 -3.38 -10.10 9.85
C ARG A 321 -3.25 -11.62 9.83
N PHE A 322 -3.42 -12.26 10.99
CA PHE A 322 -3.31 -13.72 11.15
C PHE A 322 -1.89 -14.27 10.89
N ASP A 323 -0.87 -13.59 11.39
CA ASP A 323 0.48 -14.15 11.44
C ASP A 323 0.62 -15.21 12.54
N GLN A 324 1.55 -16.14 12.36
CA GLN A 324 1.88 -17.15 13.36
C GLN A 324 3.39 -17.33 13.46
N LYS A 325 3.90 -17.33 14.70
CA LYS A 325 5.25 -17.78 15.02
C LYS A 325 5.26 -19.25 15.44
N VAL A 326 6.14 -20.03 14.85
CA VAL A 326 6.42 -21.41 15.26
C VAL A 326 7.90 -21.63 15.52
N ILE A 327 8.23 -22.45 16.52
CA ILE A 327 9.62 -22.83 16.84
C ILE A 327 9.84 -24.27 16.39
N LEU A 328 10.89 -24.49 15.61
CA LEU A 328 11.25 -25.81 15.10
C LEU A 328 12.17 -26.55 16.08
N ASP A 329 12.19 -27.87 15.93
CA ASP A 329 13.05 -28.76 16.71
C ASP A 329 14.56 -28.51 16.48
N THR A 330 15.38 -29.14 17.32
CA THR A 330 16.84 -28.97 17.32
C THR A 330 17.59 -30.09 16.58
N LEU A 331 16.89 -30.98 15.85
CA LEU A 331 17.48 -32.21 15.28
C LEU A 331 18.50 -31.91 14.18
N GLN A 332 18.36 -30.78 13.50
CA GLN A 332 19.27 -30.34 12.45
C GLN A 332 20.15 -29.15 12.89
N ASN A 333 20.44 -28.98 14.18
CA ASN A 333 21.34 -27.90 14.60
C ASN A 333 22.79 -28.22 14.27
N ASP A 334 23.52 -27.21 13.79
CA ASP A 334 24.96 -27.27 13.63
C ASP A 334 25.61 -27.47 15.01
N PRO A 335 26.45 -28.50 15.20
CA PRO A 335 27.04 -28.81 16.49
C PRO A 335 28.11 -27.82 16.95
N VAL A 336 28.57 -26.93 16.07
CA VAL A 336 29.61 -25.92 16.32
C VAL A 336 28.98 -24.55 16.59
N THR A 337 28.06 -24.09 15.73
CA THR A 337 27.44 -22.76 15.90
C THR A 337 26.18 -22.80 16.75
N GLY A 338 25.47 -23.93 16.77
CA GLY A 338 24.18 -24.10 17.46
C GLY A 338 22.97 -23.62 16.67
N ASP A 339 23.19 -22.97 15.53
CA ASP A 339 22.14 -22.53 14.60
C ASP A 339 21.52 -23.73 13.88
N THR A 340 20.30 -23.60 13.39
CA THR A 340 19.67 -24.68 12.63
C THR A 340 20.18 -24.76 11.19
N LEU A 341 20.29 -25.98 10.66
CA LEU A 341 20.59 -26.26 9.26
C LEU A 341 19.32 -26.38 8.41
N TYR A 342 18.13 -26.22 8.98
CA TYR A 342 16.90 -26.06 8.21
C TYR A 342 16.96 -24.77 7.39
N ASN A 343 16.53 -24.84 6.13
CA ASN A 343 16.56 -23.68 5.24
C ASN A 343 15.14 -23.28 4.81
N PHE A 344 14.72 -22.08 5.18
CA PHE A 344 13.49 -21.47 4.69
C PHE A 344 13.82 -20.10 4.07
N GLN A 345 13.16 -19.79 2.97
CA GLN A 345 13.26 -18.51 2.29
C GLN A 345 11.94 -17.74 2.42
N VAL A 346 12.02 -16.42 2.45
CA VAL A 346 10.83 -15.57 2.38
C VAL A 346 10.06 -15.91 1.11
N THR A 347 8.73 -16.00 1.21
CA THR A 347 7.77 -16.47 0.19
C THR A 347 7.69 -17.98 -0.01
N ASP A 348 8.45 -18.80 0.73
CA ASP A 348 8.30 -20.24 0.67
C ASP A 348 6.89 -20.66 1.09
N LYS A 349 6.27 -21.54 0.29
CA LYS A 349 5.03 -22.22 0.66
C LYS A 349 5.38 -23.43 1.50
N VAL A 350 5.09 -23.34 2.79
CA VAL A 350 5.36 -24.43 3.75
C VAL A 350 4.37 -25.55 3.52
N ARG A 351 4.88 -26.78 3.42
CA ARG A 351 4.09 -27.98 3.23
C ARG A 351 4.31 -28.94 4.39
N ARG A 352 3.22 -29.51 4.92
CA ARG A 352 3.27 -30.60 5.89
C ARG A 352 3.68 -31.91 5.23
N VAL A 353 4.27 -32.79 6.02
CA VAL A 353 4.53 -34.18 5.63
C VAL A 353 3.23 -34.95 5.44
N VAL A 354 2.22 -34.62 6.26
CA VAL A 354 0.85 -35.16 6.17
C VAL A 354 -0.11 -33.99 5.96
N GLU A 355 -0.72 -33.92 4.78
CA GLU A 355 -1.66 -32.86 4.40
C GLU A 355 -3.12 -33.38 4.44
N ASN A 356 -4.05 -32.50 4.82
CA ASN A 356 -5.49 -32.69 4.67
C ASN A 356 -6.06 -31.50 3.88
N ALA A 357 -7.24 -31.67 3.27
CA ALA A 357 -7.96 -30.62 2.54
C ALA A 357 -8.35 -29.41 3.41
N THR A 358 -8.40 -29.57 4.74
CA THR A 358 -8.64 -28.47 5.70
C THR A 358 -7.39 -27.65 6.02
N ASN A 359 -6.21 -28.06 5.52
CA ASN A 359 -4.96 -27.40 5.83
C ASN A 359 -4.80 -26.12 5.00
N ARG A 360 -4.66 -25.01 5.72
CA ARG A 360 -4.45 -23.68 5.13
C ARG A 360 -3.05 -23.51 4.54
N VAL A 361 -2.94 -22.73 3.46
CA VAL A 361 -1.66 -22.40 2.82
C VAL A 361 -0.89 -21.40 3.70
N ALA A 362 0.25 -21.84 4.23
CA ALA A 362 1.15 -21.00 5.02
C ALA A 362 2.33 -20.53 4.16
N ILE A 363 2.58 -19.23 4.17
CA ILE A 363 3.69 -18.58 3.48
C ILE A 363 4.68 -18.02 4.49
N VAL A 364 5.96 -18.29 4.30
CA VAL A 364 7.04 -17.75 5.13
C VAL A 364 7.22 -16.26 4.82
N TYR A 365 7.19 -15.40 5.85
CA TYR A 365 7.55 -13.99 5.69
C TYR A 365 8.84 -13.61 6.39
N ASP A 366 9.26 -14.37 7.42
CA ASP A 366 10.57 -14.21 8.08
C ASP A 366 11.06 -15.55 8.66
N TRP A 367 12.38 -15.68 8.81
CA TRP A 367 13.05 -16.88 9.32
C TRP A 367 14.26 -16.48 10.18
N ASP A 368 14.26 -16.89 11.46
CA ASP A 368 15.37 -16.70 12.38
C ASP A 368 16.06 -18.05 12.68
N GLU A 369 17.24 -18.24 12.09
CA GLU A 369 18.04 -19.47 12.21
C GLU A 369 18.53 -19.75 13.64
N THR A 370 18.83 -18.70 14.40
CA THR A 370 19.37 -18.82 15.75
C THR A 370 18.27 -19.22 16.74
N GLU A 371 17.08 -18.62 16.63
CA GLU A 371 15.92 -18.99 17.44
C GLU A 371 15.18 -20.22 16.92
N ARG A 372 15.43 -20.61 15.66
CA ARG A 372 14.64 -21.60 14.89
C ARG A 372 13.18 -21.17 14.76
N ALA A 373 12.97 -19.86 14.68
CA ALA A 373 11.66 -19.26 14.66
C ALA A 373 11.24 -19.00 13.22
N LEU A 374 10.16 -19.65 12.80
CA LEU A 374 9.54 -19.47 11.51
C LEU A 374 8.30 -18.60 11.66
N TYR A 375 8.26 -17.52 10.87
CA TYR A 375 7.17 -16.57 10.88
C TYR A 375 6.35 -16.74 9.61
N LEU A 376 5.06 -17.00 9.81
CA LEU A 376 4.16 -17.49 8.79
C LEU A 376 2.96 -16.57 8.68
N THR A 377 2.46 -16.40 7.47
CA THR A 377 1.19 -15.74 7.20
C THR A 377 0.27 -16.67 6.42
N PHE A 378 -1.03 -16.52 6.65
CA PHE A 378 -2.03 -17.21 5.85
C PHE A 378 -2.17 -16.51 4.50
N GLN A 379 -1.95 -17.26 3.42
CA GLN A 379 -2.48 -16.82 2.14
C GLN A 379 -3.95 -17.21 2.12
N VAL A 380 -4.85 -16.21 2.14
CA VAL A 380 -6.24 -16.44 1.76
C VAL A 380 -6.20 -17.02 0.36
N ASP A 381 -6.61 -18.29 0.23
CA ASP A 381 -6.72 -18.89 -1.08
C ASP A 381 -7.84 -18.12 -1.79
N GLU A 382 -7.48 -17.25 -2.72
CA GLU A 382 -8.44 -16.53 -3.56
C GLU A 382 -9.32 -17.51 -4.36
N LEU A 383 -9.04 -18.81 -4.32
CA LEU A 383 -9.82 -19.89 -4.91
C LEU A 383 -11.07 -20.32 -4.14
N ALA A 384 -11.38 -19.71 -2.99
CA ALA A 384 -12.71 -19.83 -2.37
C ALA A 384 -13.62 -18.61 -2.64
N PHE A 385 -13.16 -17.62 -3.43
CA PHE A 385 -14.12 -16.75 -4.10
C PHE A 385 -14.72 -17.55 -5.24
N ILE A 386 -16.02 -17.79 -5.12
CA ILE A 386 -16.94 -18.05 -6.25
C ILE A 386 -16.34 -17.40 -7.50
N ASP A 387 -15.93 -18.22 -8.49
CA ASP A 387 -15.38 -17.76 -9.76
C ASP A 387 -16.36 -16.78 -10.40
N ALA A 388 -16.11 -15.48 -10.21
CA ALA A 388 -16.88 -14.40 -10.79
C ALA A 388 -16.57 -14.22 -12.29
N GLY A 389 -15.85 -15.19 -12.89
CA GLY A 389 -15.30 -15.08 -14.23
C GLY A 389 -14.09 -14.15 -14.27
N ARG A 390 -13.37 -14.21 -15.39
CA ARG A 390 -12.34 -13.23 -15.70
C ARG A 390 -12.96 -11.84 -15.80
N SER A 391 -12.22 -10.81 -15.37
CA SER A 391 -12.65 -9.39 -15.40
C SER A 391 -13.12 -8.89 -16.79
N ASN A 392 -12.85 -9.66 -17.86
CA ASN A 392 -13.25 -9.36 -19.23
C ASN A 392 -14.47 -10.15 -19.77
N GLU A 393 -15.09 -11.05 -18.98
CA GLU A 393 -16.25 -11.83 -19.43
C GLU A 393 -17.53 -11.46 -18.67
N LYS A 394 -18.55 -10.98 -19.39
CA LYS A 394 -19.92 -10.85 -18.88
C LYS A 394 -20.61 -12.22 -18.90
N SER A 395 -20.19 -13.14 -18.04
CA SER A 395 -21.03 -14.31 -17.74
C SER A 395 -21.90 -14.00 -16.52
N LYS A 396 -23.23 -13.96 -16.71
CA LYS A 396 -24.21 -13.78 -15.62
C LYS A 396 -24.54 -15.09 -14.88
N ILE A 397 -23.77 -16.15 -15.11
CA ILE A 397 -24.05 -17.46 -14.52
C ILE A 397 -22.89 -17.76 -13.58
N ILE A 398 -23.13 -17.58 -12.28
CA ILE A 398 -22.35 -18.23 -11.23
C ILE A 398 -22.57 -19.73 -11.41
N ALA A 399 -21.56 -20.45 -11.90
CA ALA A 399 -21.63 -21.89 -12.04
C ALA A 399 -21.14 -22.52 -10.72
N PHE A 400 -22.09 -22.92 -9.88
CA PHE A 400 -21.79 -23.82 -8.78
C PHE A 400 -21.38 -25.17 -9.37
N PHE A 401 -20.20 -25.68 -9.04
CA PHE A 401 -19.90 -27.10 -9.22
C PHE A 401 -20.65 -27.89 -8.14
N ALA A 402 -21.97 -27.93 -8.24
CA ALA A 402 -22.78 -28.83 -7.43
C ALA A 402 -22.46 -30.28 -7.84
N GLY A 403 -22.53 -31.19 -6.87
CA GLY A 403 -22.36 -32.61 -7.09
C GLY A 403 -23.16 -33.11 -8.29
N THR A 404 -22.53 -33.96 -9.11
CA THR A 404 -23.29 -34.68 -10.14
C THR A 404 -24.26 -35.64 -9.46
N SER A 405 -25.33 -36.05 -10.13
CA SER A 405 -26.35 -36.94 -9.53
C SER A 405 -25.84 -38.32 -9.07
N GLY A 406 -24.56 -38.62 -9.27
CA GLY A 406 -23.87 -39.82 -8.78
C GLY A 406 -22.95 -39.59 -7.59
N SER A 407 -22.88 -38.37 -7.06
CA SER A 407 -21.97 -37.97 -5.98
C SER A 407 -22.44 -38.39 -4.58
N SER A 408 -23.53 -39.15 -4.47
CA SER A 408 -24.00 -39.75 -3.22
C SER A 408 -24.54 -41.17 -3.45
N GLY A 409 -24.41 -42.02 -2.43
CA GLY A 409 -24.95 -43.37 -2.46
C GLY A 409 -26.48 -43.40 -2.38
N THR A 410 -27.11 -44.47 -2.88
CA THR A 410 -28.56 -44.66 -2.75
C THR A 410 -28.99 -44.62 -1.27
N GLY A 411 -29.86 -43.67 -0.92
CA GLY A 411 -30.42 -43.54 0.44
C GLY A 411 -29.71 -42.51 1.33
N VAL A 412 -28.69 -41.80 0.83
CA VAL A 412 -28.10 -40.65 1.50
C VAL A 412 -28.92 -39.40 1.15
N ALA A 413 -29.56 -38.81 2.14
CA ALA A 413 -30.37 -37.60 1.97
C ALA A 413 -29.48 -36.35 2.08
N PRO A 414 -29.63 -35.36 1.18
CA PRO A 414 -28.83 -34.13 1.22
C PRO A 414 -29.27 -33.14 2.31
N HIS A 415 -30.43 -33.37 2.93
CA HIS A 415 -31.01 -32.53 3.99
C HIS A 415 -31.63 -33.40 5.08
N THR A 416 -31.60 -32.93 6.33
CA THR A 416 -32.45 -33.48 7.40
C THR A 416 -33.88 -32.95 7.25
N LEU A 417 -34.88 -33.79 7.55
CA LEU A 417 -36.28 -33.39 7.57
C LEU A 417 -36.85 -33.42 8.98
N VAL A 418 -37.25 -32.25 9.48
CA VAL A 418 -37.88 -32.09 10.79
C VAL A 418 -39.40 -32.16 10.67
N GLU A 419 -40.08 -32.74 11.67
CA GLU A 419 -41.55 -32.76 11.72
C GLU A 419 -42.12 -31.39 12.07
N LEU A 420 -43.04 -30.90 11.24
CA LEU A 420 -43.77 -29.67 11.50
C LEU A 420 -45.19 -29.79 10.96
N GLU A 421 -46.17 -29.87 11.87
CA GLU A 421 -47.58 -30.03 11.52
C GLU A 421 -48.07 -28.85 10.67
N GLY A 422 -48.73 -29.15 9.55
CA GLY A 422 -49.24 -28.15 8.62
C GLY A 422 -48.24 -27.63 7.59
N ASN A 423 -47.00 -28.12 7.58
CA ASN A 423 -46.03 -27.87 6.52
C ASN A 423 -45.80 -29.13 5.66
N ASP A 424 -45.80 -28.95 4.35
CA ASP A 424 -45.74 -30.03 3.38
C ASP A 424 -44.63 -29.72 2.36
N ILE A 425 -43.75 -30.68 2.09
CA ILE A 425 -42.70 -30.55 1.06
C ILE A 425 -43.22 -31.16 -0.24
N VAL A 426 -43.27 -30.36 -1.31
CA VAL A 426 -43.66 -30.84 -2.64
C VAL A 426 -42.47 -31.55 -3.29
N ALA A 427 -42.63 -32.83 -3.57
CA ALA A 427 -41.63 -33.63 -4.28
C ALA A 427 -41.98 -33.71 -5.77
N PHE A 428 -41.02 -33.31 -6.61
CA PHE A 428 -41.14 -33.33 -8.07
C PHE A 428 -40.98 -34.74 -8.68
N THR A 429 -41.66 -35.73 -8.09
CA THR A 429 -41.78 -37.07 -8.66
C THR A 429 -42.76 -37.06 -9.83
N THR A 430 -42.76 -38.12 -10.64
CA THR A 430 -43.80 -38.35 -11.65
C THR A 430 -44.63 -39.58 -11.26
N PRO A 431 -45.89 -39.43 -10.81
CA PRO A 431 -46.65 -38.19 -10.61
C PRO A 431 -46.15 -37.37 -9.41
N LEU A 432 -46.52 -36.08 -9.35
CA LEU A 432 -46.17 -35.19 -8.23
C LEU A 432 -46.62 -35.81 -6.91
N SER A 433 -45.76 -35.73 -5.90
CA SER A 433 -46.05 -36.22 -4.55
C SER A 433 -45.75 -35.15 -3.50
N VAL A 434 -46.21 -35.39 -2.29
CA VAL A 434 -46.03 -34.49 -1.15
C VAL A 434 -45.54 -35.32 0.03
N ILE A 435 -44.51 -34.82 0.71
CA ILE A 435 -44.07 -35.31 2.01
C ILE A 435 -44.80 -34.47 3.06
N GLN A 436 -45.79 -35.08 3.72
CA GLN A 436 -46.68 -34.36 4.63
C GLN A 436 -46.04 -34.09 5.99
N ASN A 437 -46.38 -32.96 6.61
CA ASN A 437 -45.97 -32.57 7.97
C ASN A 437 -44.45 -32.56 8.18
N ARG A 438 -43.69 -32.13 7.18
CA ARG A 438 -42.22 -32.04 7.22
C ARG A 438 -41.76 -30.68 6.71
N LYS A 439 -40.65 -30.18 7.25
CA LYS A 439 -39.86 -29.08 6.70
C LYS A 439 -38.38 -29.49 6.66
N PHE A 440 -37.57 -28.77 5.89
CA PHE A 440 -36.12 -28.90 5.99
C PHE A 440 -35.61 -28.33 7.31
N GLU A 441 -34.55 -28.93 7.84
CA GLU A 441 -33.72 -28.38 8.93
C GLU A 441 -33.00 -27.12 8.43
N ASP A 442 -32.85 -26.16 9.34
CA ASP A 442 -32.33 -24.78 9.14
C ASP A 442 -32.10 -24.24 10.56
N ASP A 443 -31.30 -24.95 11.35
CA ASP A 443 -30.98 -24.57 12.74
C ASP A 443 -29.52 -24.80 13.15
N ASP A 444 -28.65 -25.14 12.19
CA ASP A 444 -27.21 -25.32 12.42
C ASP A 444 -26.47 -23.95 12.52
N GLU A 445 -27.00 -22.86 11.94
CA GLU A 445 -26.41 -21.52 12.06
C GLU A 445 -26.88 -20.76 13.29
N GLU A 446 -25.93 -20.25 14.09
CA GLU A 446 -26.21 -19.50 15.32
C GLU A 446 -25.82 -18.01 15.16
N PHE A 447 -26.75 -17.08 15.44
CA PHE A 447 -26.44 -15.64 15.44
C PHE A 447 -27.17 -14.86 16.55
N VAL A 448 -26.59 -13.72 16.94
CA VAL A 448 -27.19 -12.79 17.90
C VAL A 448 -27.82 -11.65 17.12
N ASP A 449 -29.12 -11.42 17.31
CA ASP A 449 -29.83 -10.32 16.65
C ASP A 449 -29.46 -8.94 17.24
N ALA A 450 -29.98 -7.88 16.61
CA ALA A 450 -29.71 -6.50 17.01
C ALA A 450 -30.16 -6.16 18.44
N ASP A 451 -31.01 -6.99 19.05
CA ASP A 451 -31.52 -6.84 20.41
C ASP A 451 -30.77 -7.73 21.42
N GLY A 452 -29.71 -8.41 20.98
CA GLY A 452 -28.87 -9.25 21.83
C GLY A 452 -29.46 -10.63 22.13
N VAL A 453 -30.45 -11.07 21.34
CA VAL A 453 -31.12 -12.37 21.51
C VAL A 453 -30.50 -13.40 20.57
N GLN A 454 -30.24 -14.59 21.10
CA GLN A 454 -29.74 -15.73 20.34
C GLN A 454 -30.84 -16.26 19.41
N GLN A 455 -30.53 -16.35 18.12
CA GLN A 455 -31.37 -16.91 17.06
C GLN A 455 -30.62 -18.05 16.35
N PHE A 456 -31.40 -18.92 15.73
CA PHE A 456 -30.94 -20.08 14.96
C PHE A 456 -31.61 -20.09 13.58
N GLY A 457 -30.86 -20.46 12.54
CA GLY A 457 -31.32 -20.57 11.17
C GLY A 457 -31.43 -19.24 10.43
N ASP A 458 -31.15 -19.26 9.13
CA ASP A 458 -31.17 -18.09 8.25
C ASP A 458 -32.29 -18.13 7.19
N GLY A 459 -33.08 -19.21 7.18
CA GLY A 459 -34.14 -19.45 6.21
C GLY A 459 -33.72 -20.31 5.02
N ILE A 460 -32.48 -20.80 4.99
CA ILE A 460 -31.93 -21.67 3.96
C ILE A 460 -31.80 -23.10 4.51
N PRO A 461 -32.31 -24.12 3.80
CA PRO A 461 -32.15 -25.52 4.21
C PRO A 461 -30.69 -25.99 4.32
N ASP A 462 -30.33 -26.62 5.44
CA ASP A 462 -28.99 -27.15 5.73
C ASP A 462 -28.57 -28.24 4.74
N LEU A 463 -27.34 -28.20 4.22
CA LEU A 463 -26.81 -29.18 3.28
C LEU A 463 -25.81 -30.15 3.94
N LEU A 464 -26.08 -31.45 3.84
CA LEU A 464 -25.27 -32.51 4.44
C LEU A 464 -24.32 -33.16 3.42
N ASN A 465 -23.01 -33.03 3.62
CA ASN A 465 -22.02 -33.75 2.79
C ASN A 465 -21.72 -35.19 3.27
N THR A 466 -22.21 -35.59 4.45
CA THR A 466 -21.97 -36.93 5.03
C THR A 466 -22.42 -38.06 4.08
N GLY A 467 -21.53 -39.02 3.78
CA GLY A 467 -21.83 -40.12 2.85
C GLY A 467 -21.90 -39.73 1.36
N THR A 468 -21.38 -38.55 0.99
CA THR A 468 -21.22 -38.09 -0.39
C THR A 468 -19.74 -38.09 -0.81
N ASP A 469 -19.43 -37.93 -2.09
CA ASP A 469 -18.07 -37.69 -2.61
C ASP A 469 -17.43 -36.42 -2.01
N TYR A 470 -18.23 -35.59 -1.32
CA TYR A 470 -17.85 -34.34 -0.68
C TYR A 470 -17.79 -34.44 0.85
N GLU A 471 -17.84 -35.64 1.45
CA GLU A 471 -17.83 -35.87 2.91
C GLU A 471 -16.68 -35.20 3.67
N ASN A 472 -15.57 -34.89 2.99
CA ASN A 472 -14.41 -34.20 3.57
C ASN A 472 -14.29 -32.72 3.15
N GLN A 473 -15.29 -32.19 2.46
CA GLN A 473 -15.39 -30.75 2.15
C GLN A 473 -16.22 -30.05 3.21
N VAL A 474 -16.00 -28.74 3.37
CA VAL A 474 -16.79 -27.92 4.30
C VAL A 474 -18.26 -28.00 3.91
N ASN A 475 -19.13 -28.27 4.89
CA ASN A 475 -20.56 -28.17 4.66
C ASN A 475 -20.87 -26.71 4.33
N LEU A 476 -21.58 -26.49 3.24
CA LEU A 476 -22.14 -25.17 2.95
C LEU A 476 -23.37 -25.04 3.85
N ASP A 477 -23.15 -24.55 5.06
CA ASP A 477 -24.20 -23.97 5.89
C ASP A 477 -24.57 -22.59 5.26
N GLY A 478 -25.75 -22.06 5.49
CA GLY A 478 -26.18 -20.74 4.97
C GLY A 478 -25.29 -19.57 5.41
N GLY A 479 -24.21 -19.83 6.16
CA GLY A 479 -23.37 -18.83 6.79
C GLY A 479 -24.18 -17.96 7.77
N ILE A 480 -23.53 -16.95 8.34
CA ILE A 480 -24.23 -16.03 9.23
C ILE A 480 -25.24 -15.17 8.45
N ALA A 481 -26.45 -14.99 8.99
CA ALA A 481 -27.55 -14.21 8.38
C ALA A 481 -27.19 -12.73 8.05
N SER A 482 -26.09 -12.21 8.60
CA SER A 482 -25.57 -10.85 8.32
C SER A 482 -24.54 -10.79 7.19
N SER A 483 -24.14 -11.93 6.63
CA SER A 483 -23.21 -11.98 5.50
C SER A 483 -23.87 -11.40 4.25
N LYS A 484 -23.07 -10.74 3.41
CA LYS A 484 -23.57 -10.04 2.21
C LYS A 484 -24.17 -11.00 1.17
N TYR A 485 -23.88 -12.30 1.26
CA TYR A 485 -24.24 -13.31 0.26
C TYR A 485 -24.90 -14.60 0.82
N GLY A 486 -25.06 -14.76 2.15
CA GLY A 486 -25.80 -15.89 2.74
C GLY A 486 -25.25 -17.27 2.42
N ILE A 487 -23.94 -17.36 2.17
CA ILE A 487 -23.17 -18.60 1.98
C ILE A 487 -21.74 -18.27 2.42
N GLU A 488 -21.27 -18.83 3.52
CA GLU A 488 -19.88 -18.74 3.95
C GLU A 488 -19.35 -20.14 4.28
N GLU A 489 -18.04 -20.23 4.45
CA GLU A 489 -17.43 -21.40 5.11
C GLU A 489 -17.98 -21.43 6.55
N GLU A 490 -18.69 -22.52 6.94
CA GLU A 490 -18.85 -22.83 8.36
C GLU A 490 -17.43 -22.76 8.92
N LEU A 491 -17.14 -21.74 9.74
CA LEU A 491 -15.87 -21.62 10.43
C LEU A 491 -15.87 -22.69 11.53
N GLY A 492 -15.90 -23.96 11.11
CA GLY A 492 -15.91 -25.17 11.89
C GLY A 492 -14.61 -25.24 12.66
N GLY A 493 -14.64 -24.65 13.85
CA GLY A 493 -13.50 -24.48 14.71
C GLY A 493 -12.74 -23.21 14.36
N THR A 494 -12.68 -22.30 15.32
CA THR A 494 -11.66 -21.27 15.44
C THR A 494 -10.29 -21.93 15.24
N ASN A 495 -9.81 -22.00 14.00
CA ASN A 495 -8.47 -22.50 13.72
C ASN A 495 -7.54 -21.37 14.14
N THR A 496 -7.26 -21.30 15.44
CA THR A 496 -6.47 -20.24 16.09
C THR A 496 -4.99 -20.33 15.72
N THR A 497 -4.59 -21.19 14.79
CA THR A 497 -3.20 -21.50 14.43
C THR A 497 -3.11 -22.01 12.99
N LEU A 498 -2.04 -21.71 12.25
CA LEU A 498 -1.74 -22.38 10.98
C LEU A 498 -1.12 -23.77 11.20
N PHE A 499 -0.18 -23.88 12.14
CA PHE A 499 0.46 -25.12 12.58
C PHE A 499 0.28 -25.36 14.08
N GLN A 500 0.34 -26.63 14.46
CA GLN A 500 0.25 -27.08 15.84
C GLN A 500 1.53 -27.80 16.28
N ILE A 501 1.73 -27.93 17.59
CA ILE A 501 2.86 -28.68 18.14
C ILE A 501 2.81 -30.13 17.64
N GLY A 502 3.93 -30.62 17.13
CA GLY A 502 4.07 -31.96 16.56
C GLY A 502 3.86 -32.03 15.05
N ASP A 503 3.38 -30.97 14.40
CA ASP A 503 3.30 -30.92 12.94
C ASP A 503 4.70 -31.08 12.33
N GLN A 504 4.79 -31.87 11.26
CA GLN A 504 6.03 -32.04 10.52
C GLN A 504 5.94 -31.31 9.18
N ILE A 505 6.93 -30.49 8.88
CA ILE A 505 7.00 -29.66 7.67
C ILE A 505 8.30 -29.91 6.91
N TYR A 506 8.23 -29.76 5.59
CA TYR A 506 9.42 -29.77 4.74
C TYR A 506 10.08 -28.40 4.67
N ASP A 507 11.40 -28.38 4.68
CA ASP A 507 12.19 -27.16 4.41
C ASP A 507 12.38 -26.91 2.90
N GLY A 508 12.90 -25.73 2.55
CA GLY A 508 13.17 -25.27 1.19
C GLY A 508 14.50 -25.76 0.59
N SER A 509 15.20 -26.69 1.25
CA SER A 509 16.50 -27.19 0.78
C SER A 509 16.36 -28.04 -0.50
N PRO A 510 17.38 -28.05 -1.39
CA PRO A 510 17.40 -28.93 -2.56
C PRO A 510 17.25 -30.42 -2.21
N THR A 511 17.76 -30.81 -1.04
CA THR A 511 17.45 -32.06 -0.36
C THR A 511 16.57 -31.73 0.84
N GLN A 512 15.25 -31.95 0.69
CA GLN A 512 14.29 -31.58 1.71
C GLN A 512 14.56 -32.29 3.04
N LEU A 513 14.74 -31.51 4.09
CA LEU A 513 14.77 -31.93 5.47
C LEU A 513 13.35 -31.80 6.05
N VAL A 514 13.08 -32.60 7.10
CA VAL A 514 11.82 -32.55 7.83
C VAL A 514 12.06 -31.90 9.18
N ALA A 515 11.35 -30.81 9.44
CA ALA A 515 11.30 -30.14 10.73
C ALA A 515 10.00 -30.47 11.45
N THR A 516 10.09 -30.67 12.76
CA THR A 516 8.95 -30.85 13.65
C THR A 516 8.70 -29.55 14.41
N VAL A 517 7.47 -29.08 14.42
CA VAL A 517 7.03 -27.92 15.19
C VAL A 517 7.07 -28.28 16.67
N GLN A 518 7.96 -27.63 17.42
CA GLN A 518 8.12 -27.84 18.86
C GLN A 518 7.22 -26.92 19.68
N SER A 519 6.97 -25.71 19.19
CA SER A 519 6.07 -24.71 19.78
C SER A 519 5.34 -23.97 18.69
N ALA A 520 4.08 -23.63 18.92
CA ALA A 520 3.26 -22.84 18.00
C ALA A 520 2.48 -21.78 18.78
N GLY A 521 2.63 -20.50 18.41
CA GLY A 521 1.81 -19.41 18.93
C GLY A 521 0.41 -19.39 18.31
N ALA A 522 -0.51 -18.61 18.88
CA ALA A 522 -1.80 -18.34 18.24
C ALA A 522 -1.66 -17.37 17.05
N LEU A 523 -2.69 -17.29 16.23
CA LEU A 523 -2.77 -16.29 15.15
C LEU A 523 -2.91 -14.90 15.75
N GLY A 524 -2.01 -13.99 15.37
CA GLY A 524 -1.94 -12.63 15.91
C GLY A 524 -1.26 -12.52 17.28
N ASP A 525 -0.63 -13.59 17.78
CA ASP A 525 0.22 -13.47 18.97
C ASP A 525 1.45 -12.63 18.66
N GLY A 526 1.79 -11.70 19.56
CA GLY A 526 3.06 -10.98 19.48
C GLY A 526 4.24 -11.79 19.99
N ASP A 527 5.44 -11.23 19.86
CA ASP A 527 6.68 -11.77 20.41
C ASP A 527 6.81 -11.52 21.91
N ALA A 528 7.31 -12.49 22.66
CA ALA A 528 7.69 -12.23 24.05
C ALA A 528 8.97 -11.37 24.08
N HIS A 529 8.98 -10.29 24.88
CA HIS A 529 10.15 -9.45 25.05
C HIS A 529 10.61 -9.41 26.50
N ILE A 530 11.89 -9.67 26.72
CA ILE A 530 12.52 -9.60 28.04
C ILE A 530 13.00 -8.16 28.27
N SER A 531 12.56 -7.56 29.38
CA SER A 531 13.04 -6.26 29.83
C SER A 531 14.50 -6.34 30.28
N THR A 532 15.28 -5.35 29.88
CA THR A 532 16.70 -5.25 30.23
C THR A 532 17.06 -3.84 30.67
N ALA A 533 18.06 -3.75 31.54
CA ALA A 533 18.61 -2.47 31.96
C ALA A 533 20.11 -2.57 32.28
N ILE A 534 20.78 -1.42 32.20
CA ILE A 534 22.15 -1.19 32.67
C ILE A 534 22.06 -0.29 33.89
N ILE A 535 22.46 -0.82 35.05
CA ILE A 535 22.48 -0.10 36.31
C ILE A 535 23.92 0.33 36.58
N THR A 536 24.17 1.63 36.67
CA THR A 536 25.45 2.14 37.18
C THR A 536 25.41 2.07 38.69
N ILE A 537 26.31 1.30 39.29
CA ILE A 537 26.36 1.04 40.73
C ILE A 537 27.70 1.43 41.34
N GLU A 538 27.68 1.69 42.64
CA GLU A 538 28.87 1.83 43.48
C GLU A 538 28.73 0.89 44.69
N TYR A 539 29.64 -0.06 44.85
CA TYR A 539 29.53 -1.06 45.92
C TYR A 539 29.69 -0.43 47.30
N ILE A 540 28.79 -0.82 48.21
CA ILE A 540 28.83 -0.48 49.64
C ILE A 540 29.61 -1.57 50.39
N THR A 541 29.50 -2.82 49.94
CA THR A 541 30.19 -3.98 50.50
C THR A 541 31.37 -4.42 49.65
N ALA A 542 32.36 -5.09 50.24
CA ALA A 542 33.44 -5.73 49.48
C ALA A 542 32.98 -6.94 48.65
N THR A 543 31.86 -7.57 49.04
CA THR A 543 31.23 -8.65 48.28
C THR A 543 30.62 -8.10 47.00
N LEU A 544 30.84 -8.80 45.90
CA LEU A 544 30.32 -8.44 44.58
C LEU A 544 29.07 -9.25 44.24
N PHE A 545 28.23 -8.72 43.36
CA PHE A 545 27.07 -9.46 42.85
C PHE A 545 27.51 -10.73 42.10
N ASN A 546 26.72 -11.79 42.13
CA ASN A 546 26.95 -12.93 41.24
C ASN A 546 26.51 -12.57 39.83
N VAL A 547 27.17 -13.14 38.83
CA VAL A 547 26.83 -13.02 37.41
C VAL A 547 27.07 -14.38 36.75
N PRO A 548 26.44 -14.70 35.60
CA PRO A 548 26.62 -15.99 34.93
C PRO A 548 28.10 -16.41 34.77
N THR A 549 28.99 -15.46 34.48
CA THR A 549 30.43 -15.71 34.30
C THR A 549 31.20 -15.89 35.62
N THR A 550 30.57 -15.68 36.78
CA THR A 550 31.20 -15.71 38.10
C THR A 550 30.18 -16.11 39.18
N GLY A 551 29.92 -17.41 39.31
CA GLY A 551 29.12 -17.95 40.42
C GLY A 551 27.61 -18.13 40.15
N GLY A 552 27.14 -17.88 38.92
CA GLY A 552 25.75 -18.07 38.50
C GLY A 552 24.94 -16.78 38.47
N GLU A 553 23.78 -16.79 37.80
CA GLU A 553 22.84 -15.67 37.83
C GLU A 553 22.31 -15.47 39.26
N GLU A 554 22.08 -14.21 39.66
CA GLU A 554 21.33 -13.90 40.87
C GLU A 554 20.29 -12.80 40.66
N ILE A 555 19.27 -12.82 41.51
CA ILE A 555 18.27 -11.77 41.62
C ILE A 555 18.81 -10.66 42.51
N VAL A 556 18.76 -9.43 42.02
CA VAL A 556 19.04 -8.20 42.77
C VAL A 556 17.75 -7.41 42.95
N ALA A 557 17.56 -6.80 44.13
CA ALA A 557 16.36 -6.06 44.48
C ALA A 557 16.69 -4.66 45.04
N GLY A 558 15.99 -3.65 44.51
CA GLY A 558 16.02 -2.28 45.03
C GLY A 558 15.28 -2.21 46.36
N GLN A 559 15.95 -1.77 47.42
CA GLN A 559 15.38 -1.80 48.78
C GLN A 559 14.26 -0.77 49.00
N THR A 560 14.22 0.31 48.21
CA THR A 560 13.17 1.33 48.33
C THR A 560 12.09 1.15 47.28
N SER A 561 12.47 0.87 46.03
CA SER A 561 11.53 0.62 44.94
C SER A 561 10.83 -0.75 45.06
N GLY A 562 11.50 -1.73 45.66
CA GLY A 562 11.04 -3.12 45.71
C GLY A 562 11.17 -3.87 44.38
N ILE A 563 11.76 -3.24 43.36
CA ILE A 563 11.92 -3.83 42.02
C ILE A 563 13.02 -4.86 42.06
N ALA A 564 12.78 -6.00 41.41
CA ALA A 564 13.77 -7.06 41.27
C ALA A 564 14.21 -7.21 39.81
N ALA A 565 15.44 -7.67 39.58
CA ALA A 565 15.94 -8.03 38.26
C ALA A 565 17.02 -9.11 38.37
N THR A 566 17.25 -9.86 37.29
CA THR A 566 18.26 -10.92 37.24
C THR A 566 19.54 -10.39 36.60
N THR A 567 20.68 -10.62 37.25
CA THR A 567 22.00 -10.18 36.79
C THR A 567 22.50 -10.98 35.60
N THR A 568 23.07 -10.30 34.59
CA THR A 568 23.61 -10.94 33.38
C THR A 568 25.09 -10.66 33.17
N ALA A 569 25.54 -9.45 33.47
CA ALA A 569 26.95 -9.10 33.36
C ALA A 569 27.33 -8.00 34.34
N ARG A 570 28.62 -7.96 34.67
CA ARG A 570 29.22 -6.87 35.43
C ARG A 570 30.52 -6.44 34.75
N ARG A 571 30.62 -5.14 34.48
CA ARG A 571 31.79 -4.53 33.83
C ARG A 571 32.18 -3.22 34.52
N LEU A 572 33.41 -2.74 34.26
CA LEU A 572 33.90 -1.49 34.85
C LEU A 572 33.03 -0.32 34.40
N GLY A 573 32.65 0.52 35.36
CA GLY A 573 31.80 1.67 35.16
C GLY A 573 32.57 2.90 34.65
N PRO A 574 31.88 4.05 34.54
CA PRO A 574 32.44 5.26 33.94
C PRO A 574 33.48 5.95 34.83
N LYS A 575 33.49 5.66 36.13
CA LYS A 575 34.40 6.25 37.12
C LYS A 575 35.06 5.16 37.96
N THR A 576 36.22 5.46 38.53
CA THR A 576 36.89 4.60 39.50
C THR A 576 35.95 4.26 40.66
N GLY A 577 35.78 2.97 40.96
CA GLY A 577 34.89 2.47 42.00
C GLY A 577 33.45 2.21 41.55
N GLN A 578 33.08 2.60 40.33
CA GLN A 578 31.77 2.32 39.75
C GLN A 578 31.80 1.13 38.81
N TYR A 579 30.65 0.47 38.68
CA TYR A 579 30.43 -0.68 37.80
C TYR A 579 29.14 -0.49 37.01
N TYR A 580 29.12 -1.00 35.78
CA TYR A 580 27.87 -1.30 35.10
C TYR A 580 27.45 -2.71 35.49
N LEU A 581 26.22 -2.84 35.97
CA LEU A 581 25.54 -4.09 36.22
C LEU A 581 24.43 -4.22 35.18
N ASP A 582 24.62 -5.13 34.24
CA ASP A 582 23.62 -5.43 33.23
C ASP A 582 22.63 -6.44 33.83
N VAL A 583 21.32 -6.18 33.67
CA VAL A 583 20.24 -6.98 34.23
C VAL A 583 19.15 -7.26 33.19
N LYS A 584 18.40 -8.34 33.40
CA LYS A 584 17.24 -8.77 32.60
C LYS A 584 16.05 -9.15 33.50
N SER A 585 14.88 -9.36 32.91
CA SER A 585 13.68 -9.83 33.60
C SER A 585 13.32 -8.96 34.81
N ILE A 586 13.10 -7.69 34.54
CA ILE A 586 12.76 -6.68 35.54
C ILE A 586 11.32 -6.94 36.01
N GLN A 587 11.16 -7.12 37.31
CA GLN A 587 9.90 -7.32 37.99
C GLN A 587 9.54 -6.07 38.76
N SER A 588 8.46 -5.40 38.33
CA SER A 588 7.92 -4.22 39.01
C SER A 588 7.32 -4.58 40.37
N ASN A 589 7.23 -3.57 41.23
CA ASN A 589 6.53 -3.63 42.52
C ASN A 589 5.41 -2.60 42.50
N ASP A 590 4.30 -2.95 41.83
CA ASP A 590 3.14 -2.11 41.55
C ASP A 590 2.78 -1.19 42.74
N PRO A 591 2.71 0.15 42.56
CA PRO A 591 2.76 0.92 41.30
C PRO A 591 4.15 1.40 40.88
N THR A 592 5.21 0.79 41.41
CA THR A 592 6.60 1.20 41.15
C THR A 592 7.23 0.35 40.05
N TYR A 593 7.53 0.99 38.92
CA TYR A 593 8.11 0.34 37.73
C TYR A 593 9.54 0.78 37.42
N LYS A 594 10.10 1.74 38.18
CA LYS A 594 11.46 2.25 38.00
C LYS A 594 12.31 2.11 39.24
N PHE A 595 13.54 1.66 39.06
CA PHE A 595 14.55 1.74 40.11
C PHE A 595 14.78 3.21 40.48
N ALA A 596 14.92 3.49 41.77
CA ALA A 596 15.15 4.83 42.28
C ALA A 596 16.66 5.13 42.32
N ALA A 597 17.09 6.18 41.60
CA ALA A 597 18.47 6.63 41.70
C ALA A 597 18.80 7.03 43.16
N GLY A 598 19.92 6.51 43.68
CA GLY A 598 20.35 6.71 45.05
C GLY A 598 19.93 5.61 46.03
N GLU A 599 19.04 4.69 45.65
CA GLU A 599 18.64 3.58 46.52
C GLU A 599 19.74 2.50 46.63
N THR A 600 19.62 1.65 47.66
CA THR A 600 20.47 0.46 47.80
C THR A 600 19.89 -0.69 47.01
N LEU A 601 20.71 -1.27 46.14
CA LEU A 601 20.48 -2.53 45.45
C LEU A 601 21.11 -3.66 46.25
N GLN A 602 20.36 -4.74 46.51
CA GLN A 602 20.80 -5.89 47.29
C GLN A 602 20.73 -7.17 46.48
N GLY A 603 21.78 -8.00 46.53
CA GLY A 603 21.83 -9.32 45.91
C GLY A 603 21.26 -10.37 46.86
N ASN A 604 20.31 -11.18 46.37
CA ASN A 604 19.63 -12.17 47.20
C ASN A 604 20.54 -13.32 47.63
N THR A 605 21.46 -13.74 46.75
CA THR A 605 22.34 -14.89 46.99
C THR A 605 23.69 -14.44 47.55
N SER A 606 24.32 -13.45 46.91
CA SER A 606 25.63 -12.93 47.32
C SER A 606 25.56 -12.13 48.62
N GLY A 607 24.41 -11.55 48.96
CA GLY A 607 24.27 -10.56 50.02
C GLY A 607 25.00 -9.25 49.74
N ALA A 608 25.53 -9.06 48.52
CA ALA A 608 26.21 -7.83 48.13
C ALA A 608 25.25 -6.65 48.15
N GLN A 609 25.76 -5.47 48.50
CA GLN A 609 25.00 -4.23 48.47
C GLN A 609 25.75 -3.18 47.67
N ALA A 610 25.02 -2.46 46.82
CA ALA A 610 25.55 -1.36 46.05
C ALA A 610 24.53 -0.22 45.98
N LYS A 611 25.02 1.02 45.88
CA LYS A 611 24.17 2.19 45.66
C LYS A 611 23.91 2.35 44.16
N ILE A 612 22.66 2.55 43.78
CA ILE A 612 22.28 2.90 42.39
C ILE A 612 22.67 4.35 42.12
N ILE A 613 23.46 4.58 41.09
CA ILE A 613 23.86 5.92 40.63
C ILE A 613 22.96 6.39 39.48
N ALA A 614 22.72 5.50 38.50
CA ALA A 614 21.88 5.75 37.34
C ALA A 614 21.37 4.43 36.77
N VAL A 615 20.25 4.48 36.03
CA VAL A 615 19.64 3.31 35.38
C VAL A 615 19.25 3.68 33.96
N GLU A 616 19.66 2.84 33.02
CA GLU A 616 19.30 2.94 31.60
C GLU A 616 18.55 1.67 31.20
N TYR A 617 17.31 1.81 30.74
CA TYR A 617 16.52 0.69 30.23
C TYR A 617 16.76 0.61 28.73
N ASN A 618 17.29 -0.51 28.27
CA ASN A 618 17.96 -0.59 26.97
C ASN A 618 17.30 -1.57 25.98
N ASN A 619 16.19 -2.21 26.35
CA ASN A 619 15.30 -2.84 25.37
C ASN A 619 14.27 -1.79 24.91
N PHE A 620 14.57 -1.13 23.80
CA PHE A 620 13.83 0.02 23.32
C PHE A 620 12.71 -0.36 22.34
N LEU A 621 11.58 0.32 22.47
CA LEU A 621 10.62 0.47 21.39
C LEU A 621 10.90 1.78 20.63
N ARG A 622 10.62 1.79 19.33
CA ARG A 622 10.75 2.97 18.46
C ARG A 622 9.43 3.34 17.81
N ASN A 623 9.16 4.63 17.62
CA ASN A 623 7.98 5.04 16.84
C ASN A 623 8.12 4.59 15.38
N GLU A 624 7.01 4.20 14.77
CA GLU A 624 6.96 3.87 13.34
C GLU A 624 6.16 4.93 12.59
N GLY A 625 6.64 5.29 11.40
CA GLY A 625 5.95 6.23 10.50
C GLY A 625 4.70 5.60 9.88
N GLU A 626 3.75 6.44 9.48
CA GLU A 626 2.78 6.07 8.45
C GLU A 626 3.55 6.02 7.12
N TYR A 627 3.84 4.81 6.65
CA TYR A 627 4.32 4.59 5.29
C TYR A 627 3.15 4.14 4.44
#